data_AF-A0A9P6RVY8-F1
#
_entry.id   AF-A0A9P6RVY8-F1
#
_cell.length_a   1.000
_cell.length_b   1.000
_cell.length_c   1.000
_cell.angle_alpha   90.00
_cell.angle_beta   90.00
_cell.angle_gamma   90.00
#
_symmetry.space_group_name_H-M   'P 1'
#
loop_
_entity.id
_entity.type
_entity.pdbx_description
1 polymer ?
#
loop_
_entity_poly.entity_id
_entity_poly.type
_entity_poly.pdbx_seq_one_letter_code
_entity_poly.pdbx_strand_id
1 'polypeptide(L)'
;MSKYDDTYELNQMQDGGDDSHHDILTDASQDGLKRDLRLRHMIMIAITGTIGTGLFLISGSTIATAGPGGALLAYILIGIWLISVSQAISEITTLLPLPGAFNAWGSRVFDEAFSFQMTWMYCINWALMIPAQLSASALIVSFWLPQDTTFPPWV
;
A
#
# COMPACT_ATOMS: atom_id res chain seq x y z
N MET A 1 -35.59 -24.66 -49.26
CA MET A 1 -34.57 -25.05 -48.27
C MET A 1 -33.19 -24.75 -48.84
N SER A 2 -32.91 -23.46 -49.10
CA SER A 2 -31.63 -22.98 -49.66
C SER A 2 -31.72 -21.45 -49.69
N LYS A 3 -31.48 -20.83 -48.52
CA LYS A 3 -31.21 -19.39 -48.39
C LYS A 3 -30.37 -19.09 -47.13
N TYR A 4 -29.77 -20.12 -46.55
CA TYR A 4 -28.94 -20.06 -45.34
C TYR A 4 -27.50 -20.51 -45.61
N ASP A 5 -27.23 -21.15 -46.75
CA ASP A 5 -25.89 -21.60 -47.11
C ASP A 5 -25.02 -20.46 -47.63
N ASP A 6 -25.55 -19.59 -48.49
CA ASP A 6 -24.76 -18.56 -49.16
C ASP A 6 -24.17 -17.52 -48.19
N THR A 7 -24.72 -17.38 -46.98
CA THR A 7 -24.23 -16.43 -45.96
C THR A 7 -22.97 -16.89 -45.24
N TYR A 8 -22.66 -18.19 -45.22
CA TYR A 8 -21.42 -18.66 -44.58
C TYR A 8 -20.21 -18.59 -45.52
N GLU A 9 -20.41 -18.68 -46.84
CA GLU A 9 -19.30 -18.60 -47.79
C GLU A 9 -18.78 -17.18 -47.94
N LEU A 10 -19.66 -16.17 -47.80
CA LEU A 10 -19.27 -14.76 -47.87
C LEU A 10 -18.49 -14.26 -46.65
N ASN A 11 -18.65 -14.91 -45.48
CA ASN A 11 -17.88 -14.56 -44.29
C ASN A 11 -16.50 -15.24 -44.22
N GLN A 12 -16.26 -16.28 -45.03
CA GLN A 12 -14.96 -16.98 -45.05
C GLN A 12 -13.95 -16.40 -46.05
N MET A 13 -14.35 -15.43 -46.88
CA MET A 13 -13.45 -14.73 -47.80
C MET A 13 -12.92 -13.38 -47.23
N GLN A 14 -13.34 -12.99 -46.03
CA GLN A 14 -12.97 -11.70 -45.40
C GLN A 14 -11.96 -11.85 -44.24
N ASP A 15 -11.46 -13.05 -43.96
CA ASP A 15 -10.57 -13.32 -42.81
C ASP A 15 -9.15 -13.76 -43.23
N GLY A 16 -8.66 -13.14 -44.31
CA GLY A 16 -7.31 -13.32 -44.82
C GLY A 16 -6.63 -11.97 -45.00
N GLY A 17 -6.15 -11.36 -43.91
CA GLY A 17 -5.44 -10.10 -44.00
C GLY A 17 -4.97 -9.51 -42.67
N ASP A 18 -3.69 -9.79 -42.37
CA ASP A 18 -2.78 -8.99 -41.53
C ASP A 18 -2.77 -9.22 -40.00
N ASP A 19 -2.25 -10.36 -39.57
CA ASP A 19 -1.95 -10.68 -38.17
C ASP A 19 -0.51 -10.28 -37.77
N SER A 20 -0.08 -9.04 -38.05
CA SER A 20 1.31 -8.68 -37.74
C SER A 20 1.57 -7.27 -37.22
N HIS A 21 0.63 -6.57 -36.60
CA HIS A 21 0.98 -5.38 -35.82
C HIS A 21 -0.01 -5.13 -34.68
N HIS A 22 0.55 -4.93 -33.47
CA HIS A 22 -0.09 -4.45 -32.24
C HIS A 22 -0.82 -5.45 -31.33
N ASP A 23 -0.06 -6.36 -30.68
CA ASP A 23 -0.44 -6.94 -29.39
C ASP A 23 0.77 -7.04 -28.45
N ILE A 24 1.40 -5.89 -28.18
CA ILE A 24 2.25 -5.71 -27.00
C ILE A 24 1.66 -4.52 -26.25
N LEU A 25 0.48 -4.67 -25.66
CA LEU A 25 -0.01 -3.93 -24.49
C LEU A 25 -1.44 -4.45 -24.23
N THR A 26 -1.68 -4.93 -23.01
CA THR A 26 -3.02 -5.13 -22.41
C THR A 26 -3.66 -6.51 -22.55
N ASP A 27 -3.00 -7.55 -22.02
CA ASP A 27 -3.76 -8.58 -21.28
C ASP A 27 -2.98 -9.07 -20.06
N ALA A 28 -2.99 -8.27 -19.00
CA ALA A 28 -2.84 -8.80 -17.65
C ALA A 28 -4.24 -8.99 -17.08
N SER A 29 -5.04 -9.84 -17.72
CA SER A 29 -6.27 -10.37 -17.13
C SER A 29 -5.95 -10.85 -15.72
N GLN A 30 -6.59 -10.23 -14.73
CA GLN A 30 -6.63 -10.70 -13.34
C GLN A 30 -7.42 -12.00 -13.22
N ASP A 31 -7.14 -12.97 -14.08
CA ASP A 31 -7.84 -14.24 -14.11
C ASP A 31 -7.19 -15.15 -13.06
N GLY A 32 -7.61 -15.00 -11.80
CA GLY A 32 -7.19 -15.94 -10.76
C GLY A 32 -7.28 -15.46 -9.30
N LEU A 33 -7.32 -14.16 -9.01
CA LEU A 33 -7.50 -13.72 -7.62
C LEU A 33 -8.98 -13.73 -7.23
N LYS A 34 -9.39 -14.75 -6.47
CA LYS A 34 -10.70 -14.78 -5.82
C LYS A 34 -10.82 -13.58 -4.89
N ARG A 35 -11.65 -12.62 -5.29
CA ARG A 35 -11.95 -11.41 -4.51
C ARG A 35 -12.88 -11.74 -3.33
N ASP A 36 -12.37 -12.47 -2.34
CA ASP A 36 -13.12 -12.92 -1.15
C ASP A 36 -12.68 -12.20 0.15
N LEU A 37 -11.91 -11.11 0.05
CA LEU A 37 -11.60 -10.26 1.19
C LEU A 37 -12.87 -9.50 1.63
N ARG A 38 -13.60 -10.11 2.58
CA ARG A 38 -14.76 -9.50 3.22
C ARG A 38 -14.36 -8.23 3.97
N LEU A 39 -15.29 -7.28 4.04
CA LEU A 39 -15.15 -5.99 4.75
C LEU A 39 -14.58 -6.15 6.17
N ARG A 40 -14.93 -7.23 6.87
CA ARG A 40 -14.42 -7.53 8.22
C ARG A 40 -12.90 -7.73 8.27
N HIS A 41 -12.31 -8.42 7.29
CA HIS A 41 -10.86 -8.62 7.23
C HIS A 41 -10.13 -7.33 6.89
N MET A 42 -10.71 -6.50 6.00
CA MET A 42 -10.15 -5.21 5.66
C MET A 42 -10.10 -4.27 6.87
N ILE A 43 -11.16 -4.24 7.68
CA ILE A 43 -11.20 -3.48 8.93
C ILE A 43 -10.19 -4.05 9.95
N MET A 44 -10.06 -5.36 10.06
CA MET A 44 -9.07 -5.99 10.95
C MET A 44 -7.63 -5.58 10.61
N ILE A 45 -7.29 -5.53 9.32
CA ILE A 45 -5.98 -5.07 8.83
C ILE A 45 -5.78 -3.59 9.17
N ALA A 46 -6.80 -2.75 8.91
CA ALA A 46 -6.72 -1.32 9.19
C ALA A 46 -6.49 -1.03 10.69
N ILE A 47 -7.24 -1.70 11.57
CA ILE A 47 -7.09 -1.55 13.03
C ILE A 47 -5.67 -1.95 13.45
N THR A 48 -5.17 -3.08 12.94
CA THR A 48 -3.82 -3.58 13.26
C THR A 48 -2.72 -2.62 12.79
N GLY A 49 -2.90 -1.95 11.64
CA GLY A 49 -1.96 -0.95 11.16
C GLY A 49 -1.95 0.35 12.00
N THR A 50 -3.11 0.73 12.55
CA THR A 50 -3.23 1.96 13.36
C THR A 50 -2.80 1.78 14.82
N ILE A 51 -3.02 0.59 15.40
CA ILE A 51 -2.69 0.28 16.80
C ILE A 51 -1.36 -0.48 16.80
N GLY A 52 -0.25 0.28 16.76
CA GLY A 52 1.10 -0.26 16.67
C GLY A 52 1.97 -0.06 17.92
N THR A 53 3.17 -0.66 17.90
CA THR A 53 4.21 -0.49 18.93
C THR A 53 4.67 0.96 19.09
N GLY A 54 4.58 1.76 18.03
CA GLY A 54 4.90 3.19 18.06
C GLY A 54 4.05 3.99 19.06
N LEU A 55 2.77 3.65 19.25
CA LEU A 55 1.93 4.32 20.24
C LEU A 55 2.49 4.10 21.65
N PHE A 56 2.93 2.88 21.98
CA PHE A 56 3.44 2.53 23.29
C PHE A 56 4.81 3.12 23.57
N LEU A 57 5.73 3.09 22.60
CA LEU A 57 7.07 3.65 22.77
C LEU A 57 7.07 5.18 22.79
N ILE A 58 6.23 5.82 21.98
CA ILE A 58 6.25 7.27 21.80
C ILE A 58 5.40 7.98 22.88
N SER A 59 4.27 7.40 23.29
CA SER A 59 3.36 8.05 24.26
C SER A 59 4.03 8.44 25.57
N GLY A 60 4.88 7.56 26.14
CA GLY A 60 5.61 7.85 27.37
C GLY A 60 6.58 9.04 27.23
N SER A 61 7.30 9.10 26.10
CA SER A 61 8.25 10.18 25.81
C SER A 61 7.56 11.51 25.49
N THR A 62 6.48 11.49 24.71
CA THR A 62 5.74 12.70 24.33
C THR A 62 5.08 13.37 25.52
N ILE A 63 4.52 12.59 26.46
CA ILE A 63 3.90 13.16 27.67
C ILE A 63 4.97 13.75 28.59
N ALA A 64 6.14 13.10 28.74
CA ALA A 64 7.23 13.57 29.57
C ALA A 64 7.89 14.87 29.04
N THR A 65 7.92 15.05 27.72
CA THR A 65 8.61 16.19 27.07
C THR A 65 7.69 17.37 26.75
N ALA A 66 6.47 17.13 26.28
CA ALA A 66 5.56 18.19 25.83
C ALA A 66 4.54 18.63 26.91
N GLY A 67 4.41 17.89 28.02
CA GLY A 67 3.35 18.08 29.01
C GLY A 67 1.96 17.71 28.49
N PRO A 68 0.95 17.60 29.38
CA PRO A 68 -0.39 17.09 29.01
C PRO A 68 -1.14 18.00 28.03
N GLY A 69 -0.96 19.33 28.13
CA GLY A 69 -1.59 20.28 27.21
C GLY A 69 -0.91 20.34 25.84
N GLY A 70 0.43 20.26 25.80
CA GLY A 70 1.20 20.29 24.56
C GLY A 70 1.02 19.01 23.74
N ALA A 71 0.94 17.85 24.40
CA ALA A 71 0.69 16.57 23.75
C ALA A 71 -0.69 16.54 23.04
N LEU A 72 -1.75 17.07 23.67
CA LEU A 72 -3.09 17.11 23.06
C LEU A 72 -3.16 18.04 21.84
N LEU A 73 -2.58 19.23 21.94
CA LEU A 73 -2.53 20.17 20.80
C LEU A 73 -1.71 19.59 19.64
N ALA A 74 -0.57 18.95 19.91
CA ALA A 74 0.24 18.30 18.90
C ALA A 74 -0.55 17.19 18.16
N TYR A 75 -1.26 16.33 18.90
CA TYR A 75 -2.09 15.28 18.31
C TYR A 75 -3.20 15.82 17.41
N ILE A 76 -3.88 16.91 17.81
CA ILE A 76 -4.94 17.54 16.99
C ILE A 76 -4.35 18.13 15.71
N LEU A 77 -3.24 18.86 15.79
CA LEU A 77 -2.59 19.48 14.64
C LEU A 77 -2.12 18.42 13.63
N ILE A 78 -1.46 17.37 14.12
CA ILE A 78 -1.01 16.25 13.27
C ILE A 78 -2.21 15.50 12.68
N GLY A 79 -3.29 15.32 13.45
CA GLY A 79 -4.51 14.68 12.97
C GLY A 79 -5.16 15.43 11.82
N ILE A 80 -5.29 16.76 11.90
CA ILE A 80 -5.85 17.60 10.82
C ILE A 80 -4.99 17.49 9.56
N TRP A 81 -3.66 17.56 9.73
CA TRP A 81 -2.73 17.42 8.62
C TRP A 81 -2.84 16.02 7.96
N LEU A 82 -2.87 14.97 8.76
CA LEU A 82 -2.97 13.58 8.28
C LEU A 82 -4.28 13.32 7.53
N ILE A 83 -5.41 13.81 8.05
CA ILE A 83 -6.71 13.68 7.37
C ILE A 83 -6.66 14.36 6.01
N SER A 84 -6.08 15.57 5.94
CA SER A 84 -5.96 16.31 4.66
C SER A 84 -5.16 15.53 3.62
N VAL A 85 -4.03 14.93 4.02
CA VAL A 85 -3.22 14.08 3.13
C VAL A 85 -3.96 12.81 2.73
N SER A 86 -4.62 12.15 3.67
CA SER A 86 -5.37 10.91 3.41
C SER A 86 -6.54 11.13 2.44
N GLN A 87 -7.22 12.29 2.53
CA GLN A 87 -8.27 12.66 1.58
C GLN A 87 -7.72 12.82 0.16
N ALA A 88 -6.59 13.52 -0.02
CA ALA A 88 -5.96 13.67 -1.33
C ALA A 88 -5.54 12.32 -1.96
N ILE A 89 -5.01 11.41 -1.15
CA ILE A 89 -4.66 10.05 -1.59
C ILE A 89 -5.93 9.27 -2.00
N SER A 90 -7.00 9.42 -1.23
CA SER A 90 -8.26 8.72 -1.49
C SER A 90 -8.91 9.19 -2.80
N GLU A 91 -8.84 10.48 -3.11
CA GLU A 91 -9.34 11.01 -4.40
C GLU A 91 -8.60 10.38 -5.58
N ILE A 92 -7.27 10.33 -5.53
CA ILE A 92 -6.43 9.67 -6.55
C ILE A 92 -6.76 8.18 -6.67
N THR A 93 -6.99 7.51 -5.55
CA THR A 93 -7.35 6.07 -5.50
C THR A 93 -8.66 5.79 -6.22
N THR A 94 -9.65 6.68 -6.09
CA THR A 94 -10.96 6.52 -6.75
C THR A 94 -10.93 6.84 -8.24
N LEU A 95 -10.06 7.75 -8.67
CA LEU A 95 -9.90 8.14 -10.07
C LEU A 95 -9.15 7.09 -10.90
N LEU A 96 -8.16 6.41 -10.31
CA LEU A 96 -7.31 5.41 -10.97
C LEU A 96 -7.24 4.11 -10.16
N PRO A 97 -8.28 3.25 -10.21
CA PRO A 97 -8.31 1.98 -9.49
C PRO A 97 -7.45 0.92 -10.21
N LEU A 98 -6.14 1.14 -10.22
CA LEU A 98 -5.15 0.24 -10.81
C LEU A 98 -4.79 -0.87 -9.82
N PRO A 99 -4.87 -2.14 -10.22
CA PRO A 99 -4.28 -3.23 -9.46
C PRO A 99 -2.76 -3.19 -9.61
N GLY A 100 -2.13 -2.49 -8.70
CA GLY A 100 -0.69 -2.22 -8.69
C GLY A 100 -0.48 -1.02 -7.80
N ALA A 101 0.24 -1.20 -6.70
CA ALA A 101 0.37 -0.27 -5.58
C ALA A 101 0.73 1.18 -5.99
N PHE A 102 0.72 2.10 -5.02
CA PHE A 102 1.09 3.52 -5.07
C PHE A 102 2.12 3.95 -6.14
N ASN A 103 3.09 3.09 -6.46
CA ASN A 103 4.08 3.28 -7.53
C ASN A 103 3.44 3.47 -8.93
N ALA A 104 2.32 2.80 -9.23
CA ALA A 104 1.58 2.95 -10.50
C ALA A 104 0.79 4.27 -10.59
N TRP A 105 0.47 4.91 -9.45
CA TRP A 105 -0.15 6.23 -9.43
C TRP A 105 0.88 7.32 -9.77
N GLY A 106 2.12 7.18 -9.30
CA GLY A 106 3.17 8.16 -9.50
C GLY A 106 3.54 8.39 -10.97
N SER A 107 3.64 7.32 -11.77
CA SER A 107 4.03 7.42 -13.18
C SER A 107 2.94 7.98 -14.08
N ARG A 108 1.66 7.86 -13.67
CA ARG A 108 0.52 8.38 -14.44
C ARG A 108 0.10 9.80 -14.06
N VAL A 109 0.32 10.22 -12.82
CA VAL A 109 -0.12 11.53 -12.31
C VAL A 109 0.98 12.60 -12.40
N PHE A 110 2.25 12.22 -12.22
CA PHE A 110 3.35 13.18 -12.17
C PHE A 110 4.36 12.94 -13.29
N ASP A 111 5.20 11.92 -13.12
CA ASP A 111 6.30 11.58 -14.04
C ASP A 111 6.90 10.21 -13.65
N GLU A 112 7.56 9.55 -14.60
CA GLU A 112 8.21 8.26 -14.40
C GLU A 112 9.37 8.37 -13.39
N ALA A 113 10.15 9.46 -13.42
CA ALA A 113 11.26 9.69 -12.49
C ALA A 113 10.79 9.83 -11.03
N PHE A 114 9.64 10.48 -10.81
CA PHE A 114 9.06 10.65 -9.47
C PHE A 114 8.58 9.30 -8.89
N SER A 115 7.99 8.45 -9.73
CA SER A 115 7.56 7.11 -9.33
C SER A 115 8.73 6.20 -8.93
N PHE A 116 9.87 6.33 -9.63
CA PHE A 116 11.09 5.62 -9.30
C PHE A 116 11.64 6.05 -7.92
N GLN A 117 11.68 7.36 -7.67
CA GLN A 117 12.10 7.90 -6.36
C GLN A 117 11.16 7.44 -5.24
N MET A 118 9.84 7.51 -5.43
CA MET A 118 8.85 7.07 -4.44
C MET A 118 9.06 5.59 -4.07
N THR A 119 9.31 4.74 -5.07
CA THR A 119 9.58 3.32 -4.87
C THR A 119 10.84 3.11 -4.02
N TRP A 120 11.92 3.83 -4.34
CA TRP A 120 13.17 3.71 -3.59
C TRP A 120 13.05 4.22 -2.14
N MET A 121 12.35 5.34 -1.93
CA MET A 121 12.06 5.89 -0.60
C MET A 121 11.20 4.92 0.23
N TYR A 122 10.22 4.28 -0.41
CA TYR A 122 9.38 3.27 0.23
C TYR A 122 10.19 2.02 0.61
N CYS A 123 11.03 1.51 -0.29
CA CYS A 123 11.92 0.38 0.00
C CYS A 123 12.83 0.67 1.19
N ILE A 124 13.44 1.86 1.24
CA ILE A 124 14.30 2.27 2.37
C ILE A 124 13.48 2.40 3.66
N ASN A 125 12.27 2.96 3.61
CA ASN A 125 11.42 3.09 4.79
C ASN A 125 11.10 1.71 5.41
N TRP A 126 10.75 0.72 4.60
CA TRP A 126 10.53 -0.65 5.09
C TRP A 126 11.81 -1.30 5.61
N ALA A 127 12.94 -1.10 4.94
CA ALA A 127 14.23 -1.60 5.37
C ALA A 127 14.67 -1.03 6.73
N LEU A 128 14.33 0.23 7.03
CA LEU A 128 14.59 0.86 8.32
C LEU A 128 13.56 0.49 9.38
N MET A 129 12.32 0.27 8.98
CA MET A 129 11.23 -0.02 9.92
C MET A 129 11.34 -1.41 10.54
N ILE A 130 11.78 -2.43 9.79
CA ILE A 130 11.96 -3.80 10.30
C ILE A 130 12.95 -3.86 11.50
N PRO A 131 14.21 -3.37 11.40
CA PRO A 131 15.14 -3.38 12.52
C PRO A 131 14.66 -2.48 13.66
N ALA A 132 14.03 -1.34 13.37
CA ALA A 132 13.45 -0.49 14.42
C ALA A 132 12.37 -1.22 15.23
N GLN A 133 11.53 -2.03 14.58
CA GLN A 133 10.56 -2.88 15.27
C GLN A 133 11.22 -4.01 16.06
N LEU A 134 12.32 -4.57 15.56
CA LEU A 134 13.10 -5.59 16.26
C LEU A 134 13.70 -5.03 17.57
N SER A 135 14.40 -3.89 17.52
CA SER A 135 14.95 -3.24 18.72
C SER A 135 13.87 -2.79 19.69
N ALA A 136 12.73 -2.28 19.19
CA ALA A 136 11.58 -1.96 20.03
C ALA A 136 11.03 -3.21 20.74
N SER A 137 10.93 -4.34 20.04
CA SER A 137 10.49 -5.61 20.64
C SER A 137 11.48 -6.11 21.70
N ALA A 138 12.78 -5.98 21.47
CA ALA A 138 13.82 -6.35 22.43
C ALA A 138 13.70 -5.53 23.73
N LEU A 139 13.42 -4.22 23.62
CA LEU A 139 13.16 -3.34 24.77
C LEU A 139 11.91 -3.77 25.56
N ILE A 140 10.86 -4.20 24.87
CA ILE A 140 9.61 -4.64 25.52
C ILE A 140 9.81 -5.97 26.25
N VAL A 141 10.56 -6.90 25.65
CA VAL A 141 10.86 -8.21 26.28
C VAL A 141 11.81 -8.02 27.47
N SER A 142 12.77 -7.10 27.40
CA SER A 142 13.68 -6.80 28.53
C SER A 142 12.97 -6.20 29.74
N PHE A 143 11.79 -5.58 29.57
CA PHE A 143 10.95 -5.16 30.69
C PHE A 143 10.47 -6.33 31.56
N TRP A 144 10.30 -7.53 30.98
CA TRP A 144 9.79 -8.72 31.68
C TRP A 144 10.88 -9.70 32.12
N LEU A 145 12.11 -9.57 31.60
CA LEU A 145 13.24 -10.44 31.92
C LEU A 145 14.07 -9.90 33.10
N PRO A 146 14.70 -10.77 33.91
CA PRO A 146 15.69 -10.35 34.91
C PRO A 146 16.88 -9.61 34.26
N GLN A 147 17.43 -8.62 34.97
CA GLN A 147 18.48 -7.70 34.47
C GLN A 147 19.75 -8.42 33.97
N ASP A 148 20.00 -9.65 34.42
CA ASP A 148 21.15 -10.48 34.02
C ASP A 148 21.04 -11.07 32.59
N THR A 149 19.85 -11.02 31.96
CA THR A 149 19.58 -11.55 30.61
C THR A 149 19.23 -10.45 29.59
N THR A 150 19.89 -9.30 29.68
CA THR A 150 19.67 -8.19 28.76
C THR A 150 20.28 -8.48 27.39
N PHE A 151 19.46 -8.41 26.33
CA PHE A 151 19.92 -8.54 24.95
C PHE A 151 20.91 -7.43 24.59
N PRO A 152 21.93 -7.72 23.79
CA PRO A 152 22.93 -6.72 23.45
C PRO A 152 22.32 -5.55 22.66
N PRO A 153 22.77 -4.31 22.87
CA PRO A 153 22.17 -3.10 22.30
C PRO A 153 22.34 -2.94 20.78
N TRP A 154 22.97 -3.90 20.11
CA TRP A 154 23.16 -3.96 18.66
C TRP A 154 22.13 -4.87 17.96
N VAL A 155 21.10 -5.34 18.67
CA VAL A 155 19.98 -6.14 18.14
C VAL A 155 18.70 -5.33 17.97
#